data_AF-A0A9P7DPW0-F1
#
_entry.id   AF-A0A9P7DPW0-F1
#
_cell.length_a   1.000
_cell.length_b   1.000
_cell.length_c   1.000
_cell.angle_alpha   90.00
_cell.angle_beta   90.00
_cell.angle_gamma   90.00
#
_symmetry.space_group_name_H-M   'P 1'
#
loop_
_entity.id
_entity.type
_entity.pdbx_description
1 polymer ?
#
loop_
_entity_poly.entity_id
_entity_poly.type
_entity_poly.pdbx_seq_one_letter_code
_entity_poly.pdbx_strand_id
1 'polypeptide(L)'
;ESLSLFQLANLAYMNSKDEQAIVNAYVGGKDPLERLEHLTLLKKAIWRHAMAGFPTLPGAPPPPPKSDMVGGGSVTGEGYKPHKAEHIYALMGFFEHRIQPNHDEDELRALARLSMANDNDRIADHMVSMFPSTTTPGACWYADNDIYDANLWDILPEIQVAGVTENGALVLDGCRVAAIRWKDFPEVPFATTFSLRRKIVGSIPYFSWPFIVIGLGVIPNTSRVAGFVLIGIGLLLLFVSPRLFLYSKSGRIINKQPWLIGVKGVVDRETVESHLYGGTIAHFPRMYFTPSGSLFSKPEQFSRRIGSDEQYEDAKEQAKSGPGHMFTLIDTYSSTMYYFRAERPPTVCIFAGREGGLGRFVLCSESCRANELHKEMVLRMPTEISQRMELCGWVALG
;
A
#
# COMPACT_ATOMS: atom_id res chain seq x y z
N GLU A 1 29.20 -30.14 -14.54
CA GLU A 1 28.60 -29.28 -15.57
C GLU A 1 27.41 -28.58 -14.94
N SER A 2 27.33 -27.25 -15.05
CA SER A 2 26.20 -26.47 -14.55
C SER A 2 24.98 -26.69 -15.46
N LEU A 3 23.88 -27.18 -14.89
CA LEU A 3 22.60 -27.29 -15.59
C LEU A 3 22.07 -25.89 -15.92
N SER A 4 21.73 -25.64 -17.18
CA SER A 4 20.99 -24.43 -17.57
C SER A 4 19.57 -24.47 -17.01
N LEU A 5 18.95 -23.31 -16.79
CA LEU A 5 17.55 -23.19 -16.33
C LEU A 5 16.58 -23.94 -17.24
N PHE A 6 16.82 -23.93 -18.55
CA PHE A 6 16.05 -24.71 -19.52
C PHE A 6 16.19 -26.23 -19.34
N GLN A 7 17.42 -26.72 -19.12
CA GLN A 7 17.64 -28.14 -18.84
C GLN A 7 16.99 -28.53 -17.50
N LEU A 8 17.01 -27.65 -16.51
CA LEU A 8 16.31 -27.86 -15.24
C LEU A 8 14.79 -27.94 -15.44
N ALA A 9 14.22 -27.02 -16.21
CA ALA A 9 12.79 -27.02 -16.54
C ALA A 9 12.39 -28.30 -17.30
N ASN A 10 13.18 -28.72 -18.30
CA ASN A 10 12.93 -29.96 -19.03
C ASN A 10 13.07 -31.22 -18.17
N LEU A 11 14.05 -31.25 -17.24
CA LEU A 11 14.18 -32.36 -16.29
C LEU A 11 12.97 -32.46 -15.37
N ALA A 12 12.47 -31.33 -14.87
CA ALA A 12 11.23 -31.31 -14.11
C ALA A 12 10.06 -31.87 -14.95
N TYR A 13 9.97 -31.53 -16.24
CA TYR A 13 8.95 -32.07 -17.14
C TYR A 13 9.02 -33.60 -17.31
N MET A 14 10.23 -34.14 -17.52
CA MET A 14 10.43 -35.56 -17.77
C MET A 14 10.16 -36.44 -16.54
N ASN A 15 10.43 -35.93 -15.34
CA ASN A 15 10.27 -36.67 -14.07
C ASN A 15 8.99 -36.29 -13.30
N SER A 16 8.01 -35.71 -13.99
CA SER A 16 6.77 -35.21 -13.37
C SER A 16 6.04 -36.22 -12.49
N LYS A 17 6.02 -37.51 -12.86
CA LYS A 17 5.34 -38.56 -12.07
C LYS A 17 6.02 -38.85 -10.73
N ASP A 18 7.35 -38.77 -10.68
CA ASP A 18 8.13 -39.09 -9.49
C ASP A 18 8.12 -37.91 -8.51
N GLU A 19 8.18 -36.67 -9.02
CA GLU A 19 8.02 -35.45 -8.21
C GLU A 19 6.61 -35.36 -7.60
N GLN A 20 5.57 -35.63 -8.41
CA GLN A 20 4.19 -35.58 -7.96
C GLN A 20 3.89 -36.70 -6.94
N ALA A 21 4.54 -37.86 -7.05
CA ALA A 21 4.49 -38.90 -6.02
C ALA A 21 5.13 -38.46 -4.70
N ILE A 22 6.23 -37.70 -4.73
CA ILE A 22 6.87 -37.14 -3.53
C ILE A 22 5.99 -36.06 -2.90
N VAL A 23 5.47 -35.14 -3.71
CA VAL A 23 4.54 -34.09 -3.25
C VAL A 23 3.29 -34.74 -2.63
N ASN A 24 2.65 -35.68 -3.32
CA ASN A 24 1.45 -36.37 -2.86
C ASN A 24 1.69 -37.27 -1.64
N ALA A 25 2.86 -37.88 -1.51
CA ALA A 25 3.23 -38.67 -0.32
C ALA A 25 3.34 -37.81 0.95
N TYR A 26 3.55 -36.49 0.81
CA TYR A 26 3.67 -35.54 1.91
C TYR A 26 2.39 -34.71 2.17
N VAL A 27 1.33 -34.86 1.37
CA VAL A 27 0.00 -34.22 1.55
C VAL A 27 -0.75 -34.73 2.80
N GLY A 28 -0.14 -35.61 3.60
CA GLY A 28 -0.64 -36.05 4.90
C GLY A 28 -0.62 -34.96 5.98
N GLY A 29 -1.53 -33.97 5.89
CA GLY A 29 -2.02 -33.19 7.02
C GLY A 29 -1.12 -32.09 7.60
N LYS A 30 -0.15 -31.55 6.85
CA LYS A 30 0.69 -30.43 7.31
C LYS A 30 0.32 -29.08 6.67
N ASP A 31 0.60 -28.02 7.42
CA ASP A 31 0.28 -26.60 7.16
C ASP A 31 0.86 -26.11 5.81
N PRO A 32 0.08 -25.43 4.94
CA PRO A 32 0.56 -24.85 3.68
C PRO A 32 1.82 -23.98 3.81
N LEU A 33 2.02 -23.29 4.95
CA LEU A 33 3.23 -22.50 5.20
C LEU A 33 4.49 -23.36 5.36
N GLU A 34 4.41 -24.52 6.05
CA GLU A 34 5.54 -25.45 6.17
C GLU A 34 5.95 -26.00 4.79
N ARG A 35 4.98 -26.20 3.89
CA ARG A 35 5.21 -26.65 2.52
C ARG A 35 5.96 -25.60 1.70
N LEU A 36 5.54 -24.34 1.79
CA LEU A 36 6.19 -23.22 1.09
C LEU A 36 7.61 -23.00 1.62
N GLU A 37 7.79 -22.98 2.94
CA GLU A 37 9.11 -22.82 3.59
C GLU A 37 10.08 -23.93 3.14
N HIS A 38 9.60 -25.18 3.09
CA HIS A 38 10.40 -26.32 2.67
C HIS A 38 10.72 -26.29 1.17
N LEU A 39 9.79 -25.85 0.32
CA LEU A 39 10.05 -25.62 -1.11
C LEU A 39 11.07 -24.48 -1.31
N THR A 40 11.05 -23.44 -0.49
CA THR A 40 12.11 -22.41 -0.50
C THR A 40 13.46 -22.92 0.01
N LEU A 41 13.50 -23.85 0.97
CA LEU A 41 14.74 -24.51 1.40
C LEU A 41 15.28 -25.45 0.32
N LEU A 42 14.40 -26.19 -0.36
CA LEU A 42 14.73 -27.01 -1.54
C LEU A 42 15.27 -26.13 -2.67
N LYS A 43 14.63 -24.98 -2.93
CA LYS A 43 15.09 -23.93 -3.84
C LYS A 43 16.48 -23.44 -3.44
N LYS A 44 16.72 -23.08 -2.17
CA LYS A 44 18.06 -22.68 -1.66
C LYS A 44 19.10 -23.79 -1.82
N ALA A 45 18.73 -25.06 -1.64
CA ALA A 45 19.64 -26.20 -1.78
C ALA A 45 20.02 -26.46 -3.25
N ILE A 46 19.04 -26.43 -4.16
CA ILE A 46 19.25 -26.59 -5.61
C ILE A 46 20.08 -25.43 -6.15
N TRP A 47 19.79 -24.20 -5.72
CA TRP A 47 20.57 -23.01 -6.10
C TRP A 47 21.99 -23.00 -5.52
N ARG A 48 22.21 -23.51 -4.30
CA ARG A 48 23.57 -23.69 -3.73
C ARG A 48 24.37 -24.74 -4.51
N HIS A 49 23.73 -25.81 -4.97
CA HIS A 49 24.37 -26.82 -5.81
C HIS A 49 24.71 -26.29 -7.21
N ALA A 50 23.88 -25.42 -7.78
CA ALA A 50 24.15 -24.76 -9.07
C ALA A 50 25.30 -23.75 -8.99
N MET A 51 25.49 -23.09 -7.84
CA MET A 51 26.54 -22.07 -7.62
C MET A 51 27.90 -22.65 -7.14
N ALA A 52 27.94 -23.90 -6.66
CA ALA A 52 29.15 -24.51 -6.07
C ALA A 52 30.15 -25.07 -7.09
N GLY A 53 29.92 -24.90 -8.39
CA GLY A 53 30.81 -25.41 -9.43
C GLY A 53 31.88 -24.40 -9.86
N PHE A 54 32.96 -24.18 -9.08
CA PHE A 54 34.33 -23.78 -9.48
C PHE A 54 35.27 -23.67 -8.23
N PRO A 55 36.59 -23.92 -8.30
CA PRO A 55 37.17 -25.23 -7.94
C PRO A 55 38.05 -25.32 -6.65
N THR A 56 37.95 -26.51 -6.03
CA THR A 56 38.96 -27.41 -5.38
C THR A 56 39.96 -26.98 -4.28
N LEU A 57 39.96 -27.75 -3.18
CA LEU A 57 41.13 -28.37 -2.52
C LEU A 57 40.66 -29.62 -1.72
N PRO A 58 41.54 -30.59 -1.36
CA PRO A 58 41.44 -31.98 -1.80
C PRO A 58 41.20 -32.96 -0.64
N GLY A 59 40.53 -34.09 -0.93
CA GLY A 59 40.49 -35.22 -0.01
C GLY A 59 39.15 -35.93 0.18
N ALA A 60 38.14 -35.70 -0.67
CA ALA A 60 36.89 -36.45 -0.58
C ALA A 60 36.96 -37.77 -1.38
N PRO A 61 36.51 -38.91 -0.80
CA PRO A 61 36.60 -40.23 -1.41
C PRO A 61 35.74 -40.35 -2.67
N PRO A 62 36.09 -41.27 -3.60
CA PRO A 62 35.43 -41.37 -4.89
C PRO A 62 33.95 -41.77 -4.75
N PRO A 63 33.05 -41.19 -5.56
CA PRO A 63 31.65 -41.56 -5.57
C PRO A 63 31.44 -43.01 -6.09
N PRO A 64 30.37 -43.70 -5.65
CA PRO A 64 30.09 -45.07 -6.05
C PRO A 64 29.82 -45.20 -7.56
N PRO A 65 30.03 -46.41 -8.12
CA PRO A 65 30.05 -46.63 -9.57
C PRO A 65 28.69 -46.36 -10.21
N LYS A 66 28.75 -45.73 -11.39
CA LYS A 66 27.62 -45.41 -12.25
C LYS A 66 26.90 -46.70 -12.64
N SER A 67 25.62 -46.82 -12.26
CA SER A 67 24.70 -47.77 -12.87
C SER A 67 24.29 -47.27 -14.25
N ASP A 68 24.43 -48.15 -15.23
CA ASP A 68 24.13 -47.92 -16.63
C ASP A 68 22.71 -47.39 -16.86
N MET A 69 22.60 -46.17 -17.37
CA MET A 69 21.45 -45.76 -18.17
C MET A 69 21.93 -45.46 -19.58
N VAL A 70 21.80 -46.49 -20.41
CA VAL A 70 21.77 -46.44 -21.86
C VAL A 70 20.69 -45.46 -22.29
N GLY A 71 21.09 -44.44 -23.05
CA GLY A 71 20.16 -43.45 -23.60
C GLY A 71 20.81 -42.12 -23.92
N GLY A 72 21.97 -42.15 -24.58
CA GLY A 72 22.59 -40.95 -25.12
C GLY A 72 21.76 -40.38 -26.26
N GLY A 73 21.19 -39.21 -26.03
CA GLY A 73 20.71 -38.29 -27.06
C GLY A 73 21.25 -36.90 -26.74
N SER A 74 22.47 -36.62 -27.22
CA SER A 74 22.99 -35.26 -27.31
C SER A 74 22.07 -34.46 -28.24
N VAL A 75 21.17 -33.66 -27.69
CA VAL A 75 20.42 -32.67 -28.47
C VAL A 75 21.34 -31.49 -28.73
N THR A 76 22.23 -31.67 -29.69
CA THR A 76 22.95 -30.59 -30.37
C THR A 76 22.33 -30.42 -31.75
N GLY A 77 21.63 -29.30 -31.97
CA GLY A 77 21.37 -28.78 -33.31
C GLY A 77 19.94 -28.89 -33.83
N GLU A 78 19.05 -28.02 -33.35
CA GLU A 78 18.06 -27.29 -34.15
C GLU A 78 17.73 -26.00 -33.39
N GLY A 79 17.57 -24.88 -34.09
CA GLY A 79 17.66 -23.52 -33.54
C GLY A 79 16.88 -23.30 -32.23
N TYR A 80 17.61 -23.35 -31.11
CA TYR A 80 17.07 -23.10 -29.78
C TYR A 80 16.63 -21.64 -29.67
N LYS A 81 15.33 -21.40 -29.67
CA LYS A 81 14.75 -20.12 -29.27
C LYS A 81 14.49 -20.17 -27.77
N PRO A 82 15.33 -19.54 -26.92
CA PRO A 82 15.05 -19.44 -25.50
C PRO A 82 13.65 -18.88 -25.27
N HIS A 83 12.91 -19.44 -24.32
CA HIS A 83 11.64 -18.83 -23.93
C HIS A 83 11.94 -17.54 -23.19
N LYS A 84 11.17 -16.49 -23.45
CA LYS A 84 11.29 -15.26 -22.66
C LYS A 84 10.99 -15.50 -21.17
N ALA A 85 10.10 -16.44 -20.86
CA ALA A 85 9.67 -16.78 -19.51
C ALA A 85 10.34 -18.03 -18.88
N GLU A 86 11.60 -18.31 -19.23
CA GLU A 86 12.35 -19.50 -18.75
C GLU A 86 12.34 -19.66 -17.21
N HIS A 87 12.49 -18.56 -16.47
CA HIS A 87 12.48 -18.59 -15.00
C HIS A 87 11.16 -19.12 -14.44
N ILE A 88 10.03 -18.74 -15.04
CA ILE A 88 8.70 -19.16 -14.60
C ILE A 88 8.46 -20.63 -14.95
N TYR A 89 8.89 -21.06 -16.13
CA TYR A 89 8.78 -22.47 -16.51
C TYR A 89 9.66 -23.39 -15.67
N ALA A 90 10.81 -22.90 -15.20
CA ALA A 90 11.60 -23.59 -14.19
C ALA A 90 10.90 -23.59 -12.82
N LEU A 91 10.33 -22.45 -12.41
CA LEU A 91 9.59 -22.31 -11.14
C LEU A 91 8.38 -23.25 -11.07
N MET A 92 7.70 -23.46 -12.18
CA MET A 92 6.54 -24.36 -12.30
C MET A 92 6.85 -25.81 -11.86
N GLY A 93 8.11 -26.25 -11.90
CA GLY A 93 8.50 -27.58 -11.38
C GLY A 93 8.17 -27.77 -9.89
N PHE A 94 8.04 -26.69 -9.13
CA PHE A 94 7.70 -26.70 -7.71
C PHE A 94 6.19 -26.68 -7.42
N PHE A 95 5.36 -26.51 -8.45
CA PHE A 95 3.91 -26.40 -8.33
C PHE A 95 3.19 -27.69 -8.72
N GLU A 96 2.00 -27.87 -8.15
CA GLU A 96 1.16 -29.04 -8.41
C GLU A 96 0.61 -29.04 -9.84
N HIS A 97 0.14 -27.89 -10.31
CA HIS A 97 -0.38 -27.68 -11.65
C HIS A 97 0.63 -26.97 -12.52
N ARG A 98 0.78 -27.48 -13.74
CA ARG A 98 1.74 -26.98 -14.73
C ARG A 98 1.01 -26.29 -15.88
N ILE A 99 1.58 -25.20 -16.37
CA ILE A 99 1.09 -24.46 -17.54
C ILE A 99 1.87 -24.86 -18.79
N GLN A 100 1.20 -24.83 -19.95
CA GLN A 100 1.88 -25.08 -21.22
C GLN A 100 2.77 -23.87 -21.60
N PRO A 101 4.07 -24.09 -21.88
CA PRO A 101 4.97 -23.01 -22.25
C PRO A 101 4.58 -22.39 -23.59
N ASN A 102 4.56 -21.06 -23.61
CA ASN A 102 4.42 -20.27 -24.83
C ASN A 102 5.75 -19.52 -25.11
N HIS A 103 6.18 -19.50 -26.36
CA HIS A 103 7.43 -18.83 -26.77
C HIS A 103 7.32 -17.32 -26.82
N ASP A 104 6.12 -16.79 -27.12
CA ASP A 104 5.91 -15.35 -27.28
C ASP A 104 5.47 -14.66 -25.98
N GLU A 105 5.37 -15.43 -24.89
CA GLU A 105 4.88 -14.96 -23.61
C GLU A 105 6.00 -14.40 -22.72
N ASP A 106 5.76 -13.21 -22.15
CA ASP A 106 6.65 -12.58 -21.19
C ASP A 106 6.49 -13.19 -19.78
N GLU A 107 7.51 -13.03 -18.93
CA GLU A 107 7.56 -13.63 -17.58
C GLU A 107 6.33 -13.33 -16.73
N LEU A 108 5.85 -12.09 -16.72
CA LEU A 108 4.70 -11.67 -15.92
C LEU A 108 3.43 -12.43 -16.29
N ARG A 109 3.19 -12.59 -17.59
CA ARG A 109 1.99 -13.26 -18.10
C ARG A 109 2.05 -14.76 -17.79
N ALA A 110 3.23 -15.38 -17.97
CA ALA A 110 3.46 -16.78 -17.59
C ALA A 110 3.28 -16.99 -16.08
N LEU A 111 3.78 -16.08 -15.24
CA LEU A 111 3.67 -16.18 -13.78
C LEU A 111 2.22 -16.05 -13.32
N ALA A 112 1.48 -15.10 -13.87
CA ALA A 112 0.08 -14.92 -13.54
C ALA A 112 -0.75 -16.15 -13.96
N ARG A 113 -0.50 -16.73 -15.14
CA ARG A 113 -1.11 -18.01 -15.56
C ARG A 113 -0.76 -19.15 -14.61
N LEU A 114 0.51 -19.25 -14.18
CA LEU A 114 0.96 -20.27 -13.24
C LEU A 114 0.28 -20.10 -11.87
N SER A 115 0.15 -18.87 -11.38
CA SER A 115 -0.53 -18.55 -10.13
C SER A 115 -2.01 -18.89 -10.19
N MET A 116 -2.70 -18.55 -11.29
CA MET A 116 -4.13 -18.89 -11.48
C MET A 116 -4.35 -20.41 -11.59
N ALA A 117 -3.39 -21.14 -12.17
CA ALA A 117 -3.45 -22.61 -12.23
C ALA A 117 -3.20 -23.25 -10.85
N ASN A 118 -2.56 -22.53 -9.92
CA ASN A 118 -2.18 -23.00 -8.59
C ASN A 118 -2.77 -22.12 -7.49
N ASP A 119 -4.10 -22.01 -7.46
CA ASP A 119 -4.88 -21.13 -6.57
C ASP A 119 -4.54 -21.29 -5.07
N ASN A 120 -3.96 -22.42 -4.66
CA ASN A 120 -3.57 -22.69 -3.28
C ASN A 120 -2.52 -21.72 -2.71
N ASP A 121 -1.59 -21.22 -3.53
CA ASP A 121 -0.44 -20.46 -3.03
C ASP A 121 -0.61 -18.93 -3.19
N ARG A 122 -1.65 -18.48 -3.92
CA ARG A 122 -2.05 -17.06 -4.13
C ARG A 122 -0.90 -16.08 -4.41
N ILE A 123 0.18 -16.56 -5.02
CA ILE A 123 1.47 -15.86 -5.11
C ILE A 123 1.33 -14.49 -5.75
N ALA A 124 0.55 -14.38 -6.83
CA ALA A 124 0.30 -13.11 -7.49
C ALA A 124 -0.39 -12.11 -6.54
N ASP A 125 -1.38 -12.55 -5.75
CA ASP A 125 -2.08 -11.70 -4.77
C ASP A 125 -1.12 -11.13 -3.73
N HIS A 126 -0.16 -11.96 -3.25
CA HIS A 126 0.88 -11.51 -2.32
C HIS A 126 1.81 -10.48 -2.98
N MET A 127 2.26 -10.71 -4.21
CA MET A 127 3.17 -9.81 -4.94
C MET A 127 2.55 -8.43 -5.22
N VAL A 128 1.23 -8.36 -5.44
CA VAL A 128 0.53 -7.08 -5.60
C VAL A 128 0.70 -6.17 -4.37
N SER A 129 0.86 -6.75 -3.17
CA SER A 129 1.06 -6.01 -1.92
C SER A 129 2.52 -5.63 -1.61
N MET A 130 3.48 -6.13 -2.39
CA MET A 130 4.92 -5.84 -2.22
C MET A 130 5.34 -4.62 -3.03
N PHE A 131 6.32 -3.85 -2.60
CA PHE A 131 6.89 -2.81 -3.46
C PHE A 131 8.40 -3.03 -3.57
N PRO A 132 8.94 -3.25 -4.79
CA PRO A 132 10.34 -3.55 -4.95
C PRO A 132 11.22 -2.33 -4.68
N SER A 133 12.40 -2.54 -4.11
CA SER A 133 13.37 -1.47 -3.86
C SER A 133 13.99 -0.90 -5.14
N THR A 134 13.93 -1.66 -6.23
CA THR A 134 14.39 -1.28 -7.57
C THR A 134 13.27 -1.55 -8.57
N THR A 135 12.65 -0.48 -9.07
CA THR A 135 11.61 -0.59 -10.08
C THR A 135 12.25 -0.72 -11.46
N THR A 136 12.14 -1.90 -12.08
CA THR A 136 12.54 -2.09 -13.47
C THR A 136 11.41 -1.56 -14.38
N PRO A 137 11.69 -0.72 -15.39
CA PRO A 137 10.68 -0.27 -16.33
C PRO A 137 9.98 -1.47 -16.99
N GLY A 138 8.69 -1.63 -16.76
CA GLY A 138 7.87 -2.71 -17.32
C GLY A 138 7.54 -3.89 -16.38
N ALA A 139 8.10 -3.94 -15.17
CA ALA A 139 7.73 -4.92 -14.15
C ALA A 139 6.82 -4.26 -13.10
N CYS A 140 5.52 -4.18 -13.37
CA CYS A 140 4.64 -3.33 -12.57
C CYS A 140 4.08 -3.97 -11.28
N TRP A 141 4.12 -5.30 -11.13
CA TRP A 141 3.66 -5.97 -9.90
C TRP A 141 4.55 -7.12 -9.42
N TYR A 142 5.48 -7.59 -10.24
CA TYR A 142 6.47 -8.59 -9.85
C TYR A 142 7.58 -7.95 -9.01
N ALA A 143 7.77 -8.47 -7.81
CA ALA A 143 8.79 -8.00 -6.89
C ALA A 143 9.45 -9.21 -6.21
N ASP A 144 10.77 -9.34 -6.37
CA ASP A 144 11.56 -10.35 -5.66
C ASP A 144 11.86 -9.94 -4.21
N ASN A 145 11.71 -8.64 -3.92
CA ASN A 145 11.94 -8.05 -2.62
C ASN A 145 10.87 -7.01 -2.30
N ASP A 146 10.77 -6.67 -1.03
CA ASP A 146 9.88 -5.61 -0.55
C ASP A 146 10.71 -4.53 0.15
N ILE A 147 10.36 -3.26 -0.07
CA ILE A 147 11.02 -2.12 0.57
C ILE A 147 10.91 -2.13 2.10
N TYR A 148 9.94 -2.86 2.65
CA TYR A 148 9.77 -3.03 4.09
C TYR A 148 10.36 -4.36 4.59
N ASP A 149 11.14 -5.06 3.75
CA ASP A 149 11.81 -6.33 4.08
C ASP A 149 10.84 -7.45 4.49
N ALA A 150 9.58 -7.36 4.04
CA ALA A 150 8.58 -8.40 4.27
C ALA A 150 8.78 -9.57 3.29
N ASN A 151 8.65 -10.80 3.78
CA ASN A 151 8.60 -11.96 2.92
C ASN A 151 7.20 -12.14 2.33
N LEU A 152 7.09 -12.94 1.26
CA LEU A 152 5.82 -13.19 0.58
C LEU A 152 4.76 -13.75 1.54
N TRP A 153 5.16 -14.68 2.41
CA TRP A 153 4.28 -15.32 3.39
C TRP A 153 3.95 -14.45 4.61
N ASP A 154 4.65 -13.33 4.83
CA ASP A 154 4.33 -12.39 5.91
C ASP A 154 3.11 -11.52 5.58
N ILE A 155 2.75 -11.48 4.29
CA ILE A 155 1.63 -10.73 3.76
C ILE A 155 0.42 -11.65 3.67
N LEU A 156 -0.72 -11.23 4.20
CA LEU A 156 -2.01 -11.89 4.01
C LEU A 156 -2.82 -11.12 2.94
N PRO A 157 -3.01 -11.67 1.73
CA PRO A 157 -3.73 -11.00 0.66
C PRO A 157 -5.24 -10.96 0.91
N GLU A 158 -5.84 -9.80 0.68
CA GLU A 158 -7.29 -9.51 0.82
C GLU A 158 -7.97 -9.27 -0.54
N ILE A 159 -7.19 -9.32 -1.62
CA ILE A 159 -7.64 -9.23 -3.01
C ILE A 159 -7.50 -10.57 -3.69
N GLN A 160 -8.25 -10.80 -4.76
CA GLN A 160 -8.11 -11.99 -5.58
C GLN A 160 -7.68 -11.62 -6.99
N VAL A 161 -6.67 -12.30 -7.52
CA VAL A 161 -6.37 -12.23 -8.95
C VAL A 161 -7.37 -13.08 -9.71
N ALA A 162 -8.20 -12.43 -10.54
CA ALA A 162 -9.21 -13.08 -11.36
C ALA A 162 -8.75 -13.39 -12.78
N GLY A 163 -7.71 -12.70 -13.28
CA GLY A 163 -7.30 -12.83 -14.67
C GLY A 163 -6.11 -11.97 -15.06
N VAL A 164 -5.77 -12.02 -16.35
CA VAL A 164 -4.75 -11.18 -16.98
C VAL A 164 -5.33 -10.60 -18.27
N THR A 165 -5.13 -9.31 -18.53
CA THR A 165 -5.54 -8.64 -19.77
C THR A 165 -4.63 -9.05 -20.92
N GLU A 166 -5.04 -8.78 -22.17
CA GLU A 166 -4.20 -9.02 -23.35
C GLU A 166 -2.86 -8.27 -23.26
N ASN A 167 -2.87 -7.08 -22.66
CA ASN A 167 -1.69 -6.24 -22.44
C ASN A 167 -0.78 -6.76 -21.32
N GLY A 168 -1.20 -7.77 -20.55
CA GLY A 168 -0.43 -8.33 -19.43
C GLY A 168 -0.74 -7.71 -18.07
N ALA A 169 -1.74 -6.83 -17.97
CA ALA A 169 -2.19 -6.28 -16.69
C ALA A 169 -3.01 -7.31 -15.90
N LEU A 170 -2.90 -7.28 -14.58
CA LEU A 170 -3.55 -8.20 -13.67
C LEU A 170 -4.97 -7.72 -13.38
N VAL A 171 -5.98 -8.56 -13.57
CA VAL A 171 -7.35 -8.25 -13.19
C VAL A 171 -7.57 -8.67 -11.75
N LEU A 172 -7.78 -7.68 -10.89
CA LEU A 172 -8.04 -7.86 -9.47
C LEU A 172 -9.54 -7.80 -9.20
N ASP A 173 -10.05 -8.73 -8.40
CA ASP A 173 -11.42 -8.79 -7.91
C ASP A 173 -11.49 -8.62 -6.39
N GLY A 174 -12.66 -8.25 -5.87
CA GLY A 174 -12.93 -8.07 -4.44
C GLY A 174 -12.17 -6.91 -3.81
N CYS A 175 -11.66 -5.98 -4.64
CA CYS A 175 -10.79 -4.91 -4.17
C CYS A 175 -11.56 -3.85 -3.39
N ARG A 176 -10.98 -3.39 -2.29
CA ARG A 176 -11.43 -2.17 -1.62
C ARG A 176 -10.61 -1.00 -2.14
N VAL A 177 -11.28 0.01 -2.69
CA VAL A 177 -10.64 1.14 -3.36
C VAL A 177 -11.13 2.47 -2.81
N ALA A 178 -10.26 3.47 -2.88
CA ALA A 178 -10.61 4.86 -2.61
C ALA A 178 -9.90 5.78 -3.60
N ALA A 179 -10.63 6.77 -4.12
CA ALA A 179 -10.05 7.80 -4.95
C ALA A 179 -9.24 8.80 -4.08
N ILE A 180 -8.10 9.24 -4.60
CA ILE A 180 -7.25 10.24 -3.97
C ILE A 180 -7.58 11.60 -4.55
N ARG A 181 -7.95 12.56 -3.70
CA ARG A 181 -8.29 13.92 -4.11
C ARG A 181 -7.01 14.78 -4.22
N TRP A 182 -6.77 15.37 -5.39
CA TRP A 182 -5.58 16.19 -5.67
C TRP A 182 -5.84 17.70 -5.89
N LYS A 183 -7.10 18.12 -5.98
CA LYS A 183 -7.45 19.50 -6.41
C LYS A 183 -7.34 20.52 -5.27
N ASP A 184 -7.94 20.21 -4.14
CA ASP A 184 -8.20 21.13 -3.04
C ASP A 184 -8.42 20.35 -1.74
N PHE A 185 -8.19 21.02 -0.61
CA PHE A 185 -8.57 20.51 0.70
C PHE A 185 -10.10 20.59 0.85
N PRO A 186 -10.80 19.46 1.00
CA PRO A 186 -12.24 19.47 1.18
C PRO A 186 -12.58 20.03 2.57
N GLU A 187 -13.76 20.63 2.70
CA GLU A 187 -14.34 20.91 4.00
C GLU A 187 -14.73 19.58 4.66
N VAL A 188 -13.90 19.09 5.59
CA VAL A 188 -14.12 17.81 6.26
C VAL A 188 -15.08 18.00 7.43
N PRO A 189 -16.27 17.36 7.43
CA PRO A 189 -17.11 17.31 8.62
C PRO A 189 -16.41 16.51 9.72
N PHE A 190 -16.31 17.10 10.91
CA PHE A 190 -15.72 16.45 12.07
C PHE A 190 -16.56 16.70 13.34
N ALA A 191 -16.55 15.71 14.23
CA ALA A 191 -17.15 15.78 15.55
C ALA A 191 -16.07 15.89 16.62
N THR A 192 -16.26 16.78 17.58
CA THR A 192 -15.34 16.96 18.71
C THR A 192 -15.94 16.43 20.01
N THR A 193 -15.09 16.21 21.01
CA THR A 193 -15.49 15.85 22.37
C THR A 193 -16.60 16.76 22.89
N PHE A 194 -17.63 16.16 23.49
CA PHE A 194 -18.70 16.90 24.14
C PHE A 194 -18.14 17.70 25.32
N SER A 195 -18.51 18.98 25.41
CA SER A 195 -18.25 19.82 26.57
C SER A 195 -19.37 20.83 26.72
N LEU A 196 -20.04 20.78 27.87
CA LEU A 196 -21.15 21.69 28.17
C LEU A 196 -20.68 23.16 28.11
N ARG A 197 -19.50 23.46 28.68
CA ARG A 197 -18.90 24.80 28.63
C ARG A 197 -18.71 25.28 27.20
N ARG A 198 -18.13 24.46 26.32
CA ARG A 198 -17.94 24.82 24.90
C ARG A 198 -19.25 24.98 24.16
N LYS A 199 -20.27 24.17 24.47
CA LYS A 199 -21.61 24.27 23.87
C LYS A 199 -22.32 25.57 24.27
N ILE A 200 -22.25 25.95 25.56
CA ILE A 200 -22.77 27.22 26.05
C ILE A 200 -22.05 28.38 25.37
N VAL A 201 -20.70 28.38 25.36
CA VAL A 201 -19.90 29.43 24.73
C VAL A 201 -20.19 29.56 23.22
N GLY A 202 -20.31 28.44 22.51
CA GLY A 202 -20.69 28.44 21.10
C GLY A 202 -22.13 28.89 20.83
N SER A 203 -22.99 28.90 21.86
CA SER A 203 -24.38 29.38 21.75
C SER A 203 -24.48 30.90 21.95
N ILE A 204 -23.53 31.53 22.66
CA ILE A 204 -23.52 32.97 22.96
C ILE A 204 -23.64 33.86 21.71
N PRO A 205 -22.91 33.58 20.60
CA PRO A 205 -23.02 34.40 19.38
C PRO A 205 -24.42 34.50 18.77
N TYR A 206 -25.26 33.45 18.91
CA TYR A 206 -26.61 33.47 18.36
C TYR A 206 -27.52 34.49 19.05
N PHE A 207 -27.15 34.97 20.23
CA PHE A 207 -27.85 36.05 20.92
C PHE A 207 -27.45 37.44 20.43
N SER A 208 -26.49 37.59 19.50
CA SER A 208 -26.15 38.91 18.95
C SER A 208 -27.32 39.56 18.20
N TRP A 209 -27.99 38.81 17.32
CA TRP A 209 -29.06 39.36 16.47
C TRP A 209 -30.32 39.80 17.26
N PRO A 210 -30.82 39.06 18.28
CA PRO A 210 -31.97 39.51 19.05
C PRO A 210 -31.66 40.80 19.82
N PHE A 211 -30.45 40.97 20.36
CA PHE A 211 -30.08 42.22 21.05
C PHE A 211 -30.11 43.44 20.11
N ILE A 212 -29.67 43.27 18.86
CA ILE A 212 -29.72 44.34 17.85
C ILE A 212 -31.18 44.66 17.49
N VAL A 213 -32.01 43.65 17.22
CA VAL A 213 -33.42 43.83 16.83
C VAL A 213 -34.24 44.46 17.96
N ILE A 214 -34.10 43.95 19.19
CA ILE A 214 -34.77 44.51 20.36
C ILE A 214 -34.29 45.94 20.60
N GLY A 215 -32.99 46.20 20.48
CA GLY A 215 -32.42 47.53 20.63
C GLY A 215 -33.03 48.54 19.65
N LEU A 216 -33.16 48.18 18.37
CA LEU A 216 -33.82 49.02 17.35
C LEU A 216 -35.30 49.29 17.68
N GLY A 217 -36.03 48.32 18.22
CA GLY A 217 -37.43 48.49 18.62
C GLY A 217 -37.64 49.36 19.88
N VAL A 218 -36.66 49.41 20.77
CA VAL A 218 -36.70 50.17 22.04
C VAL A 218 -36.39 51.66 21.87
N ILE A 219 -35.58 52.03 20.88
CA ILE A 219 -35.18 53.42 20.59
C ILE A 219 -36.38 54.36 20.42
N PRO A 220 -37.40 54.07 19.57
CA PRO A 220 -38.52 54.96 19.37
C PRO A 220 -39.58 54.91 20.48
N ASN A 221 -39.71 53.78 21.18
CA ASN A 221 -40.89 53.49 22.01
C ASN A 221 -40.68 53.63 23.52
N THR A 222 -39.44 53.59 24.01
CA THR A 222 -39.20 53.50 25.47
C THR A 222 -38.04 54.37 25.93
N SER A 223 -36.82 54.10 25.45
CA SER A 223 -35.63 54.83 25.88
C SER A 223 -34.53 54.71 24.85
N ARG A 224 -34.06 55.86 24.35
CA ARG A 224 -32.92 55.92 23.42
C ARG A 224 -31.66 55.32 24.04
N VAL A 225 -31.40 55.61 25.32
CA VAL A 225 -30.22 55.10 26.04
C VAL A 225 -30.26 53.58 26.15
N ALA A 226 -31.40 53.01 26.55
CA ALA A 226 -31.54 51.55 26.63
C ALA A 226 -31.38 50.87 25.27
N GLY A 227 -31.94 51.45 24.21
CA GLY A 227 -31.80 50.94 22.84
C GLY A 227 -30.35 50.93 22.36
N PHE A 228 -29.59 52.02 22.56
CA PHE A 228 -28.17 52.07 22.20
C PHE A 228 -27.31 51.08 23.01
N VAL A 229 -27.60 50.87 24.29
CA VAL A 229 -26.89 49.87 25.12
C VAL A 229 -27.10 48.46 24.57
N LEU A 230 -28.34 48.09 24.22
CA LEU A 230 -28.65 46.77 23.66
C LEU A 230 -27.98 46.55 22.31
N ILE A 231 -27.97 47.56 21.43
CA ILE A 231 -27.24 47.50 20.16
C ILE A 231 -25.73 47.35 20.41
N GLY A 232 -25.17 48.10 21.36
CA GLY A 232 -23.76 48.00 21.74
C GLY A 232 -23.38 46.59 22.22
N ILE A 233 -24.21 45.95 23.05
CA ILE A 233 -24.04 44.56 23.48
C ILE A 233 -24.11 43.61 22.27
N GLY A 234 -25.09 43.79 21.39
CA GLY A 234 -25.23 42.98 20.17
C GLY A 234 -24.02 43.06 19.25
N LEU A 235 -23.48 44.27 19.04
CA LEU A 235 -22.27 44.50 18.23
C LEU A 235 -21.01 43.93 18.90
N LEU A 236 -20.88 44.05 20.22
CA LEU A 236 -19.78 43.44 20.97
C LEU A 236 -19.80 41.91 20.83
N LEU A 237 -20.98 41.29 20.96
CA LEU A 237 -21.14 39.85 20.76
C LEU A 237 -20.82 39.43 19.32
N LEU A 238 -21.22 40.24 18.33
CA LEU A 238 -20.88 40.00 16.93
C LEU A 238 -19.36 40.05 16.71
N PHE A 239 -18.68 41.04 17.29
CA PHE A 239 -17.23 41.18 17.22
C PHE A 239 -16.47 40.03 17.89
N VAL A 240 -16.94 39.58 19.06
CA VAL A 240 -16.32 38.48 19.82
C VAL A 240 -16.73 37.10 19.26
N SER A 241 -17.76 37.02 18.40
CA SER A 241 -18.33 35.77 17.88
C SER A 241 -17.31 34.82 17.23
N PRO A 242 -16.35 35.26 16.39
CA PRO A 242 -15.45 34.32 15.73
C PRO A 242 -14.58 33.56 16.74
N ARG A 243 -14.12 34.23 17.80
CA ARG A 243 -13.31 33.62 18.86
C ARG A 243 -14.11 32.62 19.69
N LEU A 244 -15.36 32.94 20.03
CA LEU A 244 -16.24 32.03 20.77
C LEU A 244 -16.58 30.79 19.95
N PHE A 245 -16.81 30.96 18.64
CA PHE A 245 -17.05 29.87 17.72
C PHE A 245 -15.82 28.94 17.62
N LEU A 246 -14.63 29.51 17.41
CA LEU A 246 -13.37 28.75 17.40
C LEU A 246 -13.14 27.98 18.71
N TYR A 247 -13.36 28.62 19.85
CA TYR A 247 -13.29 27.95 21.15
C TYR A 247 -14.29 26.80 21.27
N SER A 248 -15.52 26.97 20.77
CA SER A 248 -16.52 25.90 20.80
C SER A 248 -16.09 24.67 20.00
N LYS A 249 -15.29 24.85 18.94
CA LYS A 249 -14.75 23.81 18.05
C LYS A 249 -13.34 23.33 18.40
N SER A 250 -12.75 23.83 19.48
CA SER A 250 -11.39 23.52 19.92
C SER A 250 -11.21 22.15 20.61
N GLY A 251 -12.29 21.40 20.81
CA GLY A 251 -12.22 20.09 21.46
C GLY A 251 -11.46 19.06 20.62
N ARG A 252 -10.93 18.01 21.27
CA ARG A 252 -10.33 16.85 20.60
C ARG A 252 -11.32 16.25 19.60
N ILE A 253 -10.86 15.97 18.38
CA ILE A 253 -11.67 15.36 17.33
C ILE A 253 -11.85 13.87 17.63
N ILE A 254 -13.10 13.39 17.56
CA ILE A 254 -13.47 11.99 17.79
C ILE A 254 -13.80 11.31 16.47
N ASN A 255 -14.59 11.95 15.62
CA ASN A 255 -15.02 11.39 14.33
C ASN A 255 -14.74 12.37 13.22
N LYS A 256 -14.37 11.85 12.05
CA LYS A 256 -14.04 12.60 10.84
C LYS A 256 -14.62 11.86 9.64
N GLN A 257 -15.04 12.60 8.62
CA GLN A 257 -15.36 11.98 7.33
C GLN A 257 -14.06 11.44 6.69
N PRO A 258 -14.05 10.19 6.19
CA PRO A 258 -12.87 9.60 5.56
C PRO A 258 -12.60 10.24 4.20
N TRP A 259 -11.39 10.73 4.01
CA TRP A 259 -10.88 11.29 2.77
C TRP A 259 -9.39 10.94 2.65
N LEU A 260 -8.99 10.54 1.45
CA LEU A 260 -7.58 10.48 1.05
C LEU A 260 -7.27 11.71 0.18
N ILE A 261 -6.35 12.53 0.63
CA ILE A 261 -5.98 13.77 -0.04
C ILE A 261 -4.50 13.70 -0.42
N GLY A 262 -4.22 13.86 -1.70
CA GLY A 262 -2.87 13.89 -2.23
C GLY A 262 -2.40 15.33 -2.42
N VAL A 263 -1.17 15.63 -2.01
CA VAL A 263 -0.52 16.91 -2.28
C VAL A 263 0.84 16.66 -2.93
N LYS A 264 1.14 17.42 -3.99
CA LYS A 264 2.46 17.38 -4.63
C LYS A 264 3.46 18.16 -3.78
N GLY A 265 4.56 17.51 -3.43
CA GLY A 265 5.58 18.03 -2.53
C GLY A 265 5.41 17.55 -1.08
N VAL A 266 6.22 18.13 -0.20
CA VAL A 266 6.23 17.86 1.24
C VAL A 266 5.46 18.98 1.93
N VAL A 267 4.43 18.62 2.68
CA VAL A 267 3.60 19.57 3.43
C VAL A 267 3.73 19.28 4.91
N ASP A 268 3.96 20.33 5.70
CA ASP A 268 4.02 20.22 7.15
C ASP A 268 2.63 19.99 7.76
N ARG A 269 2.65 19.45 8.98
CA ARG A 269 1.43 19.14 9.74
C ARG A 269 0.58 20.39 9.99
N GLU A 270 1.20 21.53 10.31
CA GLU A 270 0.50 22.74 10.72
C GLU A 270 -0.30 23.34 9.55
N THR A 271 0.29 23.34 8.36
CA THR A 271 -0.38 23.72 7.12
C THR A 271 -1.58 22.82 6.87
N VAL A 272 -1.45 21.49 6.99
CA VAL A 272 -2.57 20.55 6.78
C VAL A 272 -3.69 20.78 7.79
N GLU A 273 -3.35 20.94 9.07
CA GLU A 273 -4.34 21.20 10.12
C GLU A 273 -5.07 22.54 9.93
N SER A 274 -4.34 23.57 9.51
CA SER A 274 -4.91 24.87 9.19
C SER A 274 -5.94 24.78 8.07
N HIS A 275 -5.62 24.06 6.98
CA HIS A 275 -6.52 23.92 5.83
C HIS A 275 -7.72 22.99 6.11
N LEU A 276 -7.52 21.88 6.82
CA LEU A 276 -8.60 20.92 7.08
C LEU A 276 -9.52 21.30 8.23
N TYR A 277 -8.97 21.96 9.24
CA TYR A 277 -9.65 22.14 10.52
C TYR A 277 -9.72 23.59 11.00
N GLY A 278 -9.25 24.54 10.20
CA GLY A 278 -9.31 25.98 10.49
C GLY A 278 -8.31 26.45 11.55
N GLY A 279 -7.27 25.66 11.83
CA GLY A 279 -6.16 26.07 12.70
C GLY A 279 -5.50 24.92 13.46
N THR A 280 -4.29 25.19 13.94
CA THR A 280 -3.50 24.29 14.77
C THR A 280 -3.87 24.44 16.25
N ILE A 281 -3.83 23.33 16.98
CA ILE A 281 -4.01 23.34 18.44
C ILE A 281 -2.82 22.63 19.08
N ALA A 282 -1.94 23.41 19.71
CA ALA A 282 -0.69 22.92 20.30
C ALA A 282 -0.88 21.76 21.29
N HIS A 283 -1.94 21.78 22.11
CA HIS A 283 -2.18 20.76 23.12
C HIS A 283 -2.78 19.46 22.57
N PHE A 284 -3.42 19.50 21.41
CA PHE A 284 -4.09 18.35 20.80
C PHE A 284 -3.85 18.40 19.29
N PRO A 285 -2.74 17.80 18.80
CA PRO A 285 -2.50 17.67 17.38
C PRO A 285 -3.72 17.01 16.75
N ARG A 286 -4.16 17.54 15.61
CA ARG A 286 -5.28 16.99 14.85
C ARG A 286 -4.81 16.02 13.78
N MET A 287 -3.51 16.04 13.45
CA MET A 287 -2.82 15.17 12.51
C MET A 287 -1.53 14.61 13.14
N TYR A 288 -1.08 13.45 12.67
CA TYR A 288 0.09 12.74 13.20
C TYR A 288 0.94 12.13 12.09
N PHE A 289 2.23 11.94 12.38
CA PHE A 289 3.10 11.10 11.55
C PHE A 289 3.01 9.65 11.99
N THR A 290 3.20 8.73 11.04
CA THR A 290 3.28 7.30 11.34
C THR A 290 4.70 6.87 11.65
N PRO A 291 4.93 5.91 12.56
CA PRO A 291 6.27 5.42 12.87
C PRO A 291 6.86 4.49 11.79
N SER A 292 6.02 3.86 10.96
CA SER A 292 6.43 2.82 10.00
C SER A 292 5.52 2.73 8.76
N GLY A 293 4.85 3.82 8.39
CA GLY A 293 3.82 3.80 7.35
C GLY A 293 4.33 3.98 5.92
N SER A 294 5.51 4.55 5.78
CA SER A 294 6.23 4.74 4.52
C SER A 294 7.72 4.63 4.72
N LEU A 295 8.50 4.63 3.63
CA LEU A 295 9.97 4.68 3.68
C LEU A 295 10.55 5.91 4.41
N PHE A 296 9.76 6.97 4.53
CA PHE A 296 10.14 8.21 5.20
C PHE A 296 9.66 8.26 6.65
N SER A 297 8.95 7.23 7.10
CA SER A 297 8.47 7.14 8.47
C SER A 297 9.63 6.86 9.43
N LYS A 298 9.66 7.59 10.54
CA LYS A 298 10.62 7.42 11.63
C LYS A 298 9.87 7.39 12.96
N PRO A 299 10.10 6.40 13.83
CA PRO A 299 9.54 6.39 15.17
C PRO A 299 10.14 7.51 16.03
N GLU A 300 9.33 8.07 16.92
CA GLU A 300 9.78 9.00 17.97
C GLU A 300 10.76 8.30 18.93
N GLN A 301 11.82 9.00 19.36
CA GLN A 301 12.93 8.43 20.15
C GLN A 301 12.45 7.74 21.44
N PHE A 302 11.44 8.30 22.11
CA PHE A 302 10.90 7.80 23.37
C PHE A 302 9.57 7.06 23.24
N SER A 303 8.99 7.00 22.02
CA SER A 303 7.70 6.36 21.77
C SER A 303 7.67 5.71 20.39
N ARG A 304 7.93 4.40 20.34
CA ARG A 304 7.90 3.63 19.07
C ARG A 304 6.55 3.61 18.36
N ARG A 305 5.48 4.06 19.00
CA ARG A 305 4.11 4.06 18.45
C ARG A 305 3.72 5.37 17.78
N ILE A 306 4.53 6.41 17.89
CA ILE A 306 4.27 7.75 17.35
C ILE A 306 5.36 8.05 16.32
N GLY A 307 4.99 8.67 15.19
CA GLY A 307 5.97 9.16 14.23
C GLY A 307 6.62 10.47 14.70
N SER A 308 7.92 10.59 14.47
CA SER A 308 8.71 11.79 14.76
C SER A 308 8.33 12.98 13.88
N ASP A 309 8.34 14.19 14.45
CA ASP A 309 8.18 15.44 13.70
C ASP A 309 9.40 15.72 12.79
N GLU A 310 10.56 15.11 13.05
CA GLU A 310 11.77 15.22 12.20
C GLU A 310 11.54 14.69 10.78
N GLN A 311 10.55 13.80 10.60
CA GLN A 311 10.18 13.24 9.30
C GLN A 311 9.90 14.33 8.26
N TYR A 312 9.37 15.48 8.68
CA TYR A 312 9.09 16.59 7.77
C TYR A 312 10.38 17.20 7.20
N GLU A 313 11.36 17.53 8.05
CA GLU A 313 12.61 18.13 7.59
C GLU A 313 13.43 17.11 6.78
N ASP A 314 13.45 15.84 7.18
CA ASP A 314 14.07 14.76 6.40
C ASP A 314 13.43 14.62 5.01
N ALA A 315 12.10 14.57 4.94
CA ALA A 315 11.38 14.45 3.67
C ALA A 315 11.63 15.66 2.78
N LYS A 316 11.72 16.85 3.35
CA LYS A 316 12.00 18.11 2.64
C LYS A 316 13.44 18.21 2.13
N GLU A 317 14.41 17.70 2.87
CA GLU A 317 15.78 17.55 2.39
C GLU A 317 15.86 16.54 1.25
N GLN A 318 15.24 15.37 1.43
CA GLN A 318 15.17 14.35 0.40
C GLN A 318 14.37 14.80 -0.84
N ALA A 319 13.39 15.69 -0.69
CA ALA A 319 12.67 16.24 -1.83
C ALA A 319 13.57 17.02 -2.81
N LYS A 320 14.75 17.49 -2.36
CA LYS A 320 15.74 18.16 -3.20
C LYS A 320 16.63 17.19 -3.97
N SER A 321 16.78 15.97 -3.49
CA SER A 321 17.71 14.97 -4.05
C SER A 321 17.08 13.58 -4.08
N GLY A 322 16.68 13.15 -5.28
CA GLY A 322 16.24 11.79 -5.54
C GLY A 322 15.50 11.67 -6.87
N PRO A 323 15.43 10.45 -7.44
CA PRO A 323 14.59 10.17 -8.60
C PRO A 323 13.10 10.22 -8.22
N GLY A 324 12.25 10.64 -9.16
CA GLY A 324 10.81 10.78 -8.96
C GLY A 324 10.40 12.08 -8.24
N HIS A 325 9.11 12.19 -7.95
CA HIS A 325 8.54 13.35 -7.28
C HIS A 325 8.11 12.98 -5.85
N MET A 326 8.31 13.91 -4.92
CA MET A 326 7.83 13.75 -3.55
C MET A 326 6.36 14.13 -3.47
N PHE A 327 5.59 13.34 -2.74
CA PHE A 327 4.17 13.55 -2.49
C PHE A 327 3.85 13.36 -1.02
N THR A 328 2.78 14.01 -0.58
CA THR A 328 2.19 13.84 0.75
C THR A 328 0.80 13.26 0.58
N LEU A 329 0.54 12.09 1.17
CA LEU A 329 -0.80 11.54 1.33
C LEU A 329 -1.32 11.87 2.71
N ILE A 330 -2.53 12.39 2.79
CA ILE A 330 -3.20 12.79 4.01
C ILE A 330 -4.44 11.91 4.15
N ASP A 331 -4.50 11.13 5.24
CA ASP A 331 -5.69 10.38 5.61
C ASP A 331 -6.41 11.09 6.76
N THR A 332 -7.62 11.56 6.48
CA THR A 332 -8.44 12.23 7.50
C THR A 332 -9.08 11.25 8.47
N TYR A 333 -9.22 9.97 8.13
CA TYR A 333 -9.86 8.98 9.00
C TYR A 333 -8.96 8.61 10.18
N SER A 334 -7.76 8.10 9.90
CA SER A 334 -6.77 7.81 10.93
C SER A 334 -6.00 9.05 11.39
N SER A 335 -6.19 10.19 10.71
CA SER A 335 -5.56 11.48 11.04
C SER A 335 -4.05 11.44 10.86
N THR A 336 -3.58 10.76 9.83
CA THR A 336 -2.16 10.52 9.58
C THR A 336 -1.70 11.14 8.27
N MET A 337 -0.42 11.43 8.18
CA MET A 337 0.23 11.89 6.95
C MET A 337 1.38 10.95 6.58
N TYR A 338 1.55 10.75 5.28
CA TYR A 338 2.56 9.86 4.71
C TYR A 338 3.33 10.60 3.62
N TYR A 339 4.64 10.68 3.75
CA TYR A 339 5.50 11.11 2.65
C TYR A 339 5.94 9.90 1.84
N PHE A 340 5.93 10.04 0.51
CA PHE A 340 6.36 9.00 -0.40
C PHE A 340 6.84 9.58 -1.73
N ARG A 341 7.58 8.77 -2.48
CA ARG A 341 8.00 9.09 -3.85
C ARG A 341 7.21 8.27 -4.85
N ALA A 342 6.88 8.90 -5.97
CA ALA A 342 6.25 8.26 -7.11
C ALA A 342 6.68 8.97 -8.40
N GLU A 343 6.50 8.33 -9.56
CA GLU A 343 6.75 8.98 -10.85
C GLU A 343 5.56 9.87 -11.22
N ARG A 344 4.34 9.36 -11.03
CA ARG A 344 3.09 10.07 -11.28
C ARG A 344 2.27 10.20 -9.99
N PRO A 345 1.43 11.24 -9.87
CA PRO A 345 0.52 11.37 -8.73
C PRO A 345 -0.47 10.20 -8.72
N PRO A 346 -0.51 9.38 -7.65
CA PRO A 346 -1.46 8.27 -7.59
C PRO A 346 -2.90 8.77 -7.45
N THR A 347 -3.80 8.32 -8.31
CA THR A 347 -5.22 8.72 -8.32
C THR A 347 -6.12 7.76 -7.54
N VAL A 348 -5.68 6.52 -7.35
CA VAL A 348 -6.45 5.45 -6.70
C VAL A 348 -5.59 4.80 -5.61
N CYS A 349 -6.22 4.47 -4.49
CA CYS A 349 -5.63 3.67 -3.41
C CYS A 349 -6.39 2.34 -3.33
N ILE A 350 -5.68 1.22 -3.40
CA ILE A 350 -6.24 -0.13 -3.32
C ILE A 350 -5.73 -0.79 -2.05
N PHE A 351 -6.64 -1.33 -1.24
CA PHE A 351 -6.26 -2.17 -0.11
C PHE A 351 -6.01 -3.61 -0.61
N ALA A 352 -4.74 -4.03 -0.62
CA ALA A 352 -4.33 -5.30 -1.23
C ALA A 352 -4.15 -6.44 -0.21
N GLY A 353 -3.78 -6.12 1.03
CA GLY A 353 -3.51 -7.14 2.03
C GLY A 353 -3.13 -6.57 3.39
N ARG A 354 -2.67 -7.44 4.28
CA ARG A 354 -2.24 -7.10 5.65
C ARG A 354 -0.88 -7.69 5.95
N GLU A 355 -0.07 -6.99 6.73
CA GLU A 355 1.23 -7.45 7.17
C GLU A 355 1.64 -6.74 8.47
N GLY A 356 2.03 -7.51 9.48
CA GLY A 356 2.49 -6.98 10.78
C GLY A 356 1.46 -6.11 11.52
N GLY A 357 0.15 -6.36 11.33
CA GLY A 357 -0.93 -5.57 11.93
C GLY A 357 -1.27 -4.27 11.20
N LEU A 358 -0.60 -3.97 10.08
CA LEU A 358 -0.93 -2.87 9.18
C LEU A 358 -1.48 -3.41 7.85
N GLY A 359 -2.21 -2.57 7.13
CA GLY A 359 -2.66 -2.85 5.78
C GLY A 359 -1.64 -2.43 4.74
N ARG A 360 -1.54 -3.17 3.65
CA ARG A 360 -0.79 -2.83 2.45
C ARG A 360 -1.72 -2.12 1.47
N PHE A 361 -1.48 -0.82 1.32
CA PHE A 361 -2.27 0.07 0.47
C PHE A 361 -1.45 0.42 -0.78
N VAL A 362 -1.88 -0.10 -1.92
CA VAL A 362 -1.25 0.10 -3.22
C VAL A 362 -1.77 1.40 -3.80
N LEU A 363 -0.89 2.39 -3.94
CA LEU A 363 -1.19 3.65 -4.59
C LEU A 363 -0.94 3.49 -6.08
N CYS A 364 -1.97 3.78 -6.88
CA CYS A 364 -1.92 3.61 -8.32
C CYS A 364 -2.25 4.90 -9.05
N SER A 365 -1.57 5.15 -10.18
CA SER A 365 -1.92 6.18 -11.14
C SER A 365 -2.74 5.60 -12.29
N GLU A 366 -3.66 6.37 -12.86
CA GLU A 366 -4.46 5.92 -13.99
C GLU A 366 -3.72 6.12 -15.32
N SER A 367 -3.70 5.07 -16.15
CA SER A 367 -3.22 5.15 -17.54
C SER A 367 -4.40 5.29 -18.50
N CYS A 368 -4.66 6.51 -18.97
CA CYS A 368 -5.77 6.77 -19.90
C CYS A 368 -5.66 6.01 -21.23
N ARG A 369 -4.49 5.48 -21.58
CA ARG A 369 -4.27 4.75 -22.85
C ARG A 369 -4.74 3.30 -22.80
N ALA A 370 -4.57 2.64 -21.66
CA ALA A 370 -4.82 1.20 -21.52
C ALA A 370 -6.03 0.88 -20.64
N ASN A 371 -6.65 1.90 -20.01
CA ASN A 371 -7.69 1.71 -18.99
C ASN A 371 -7.21 0.79 -17.85
N GLU A 372 -5.95 0.95 -17.49
CA GLU A 372 -5.22 0.17 -16.49
C GLU A 372 -4.63 1.12 -15.45
N LEU A 373 -4.58 0.65 -14.21
CA LEU A 373 -3.91 1.34 -13.12
C LEU A 373 -2.45 0.90 -13.08
N HIS A 374 -1.54 1.85 -12.92
CA HIS A 374 -0.14 1.57 -12.68
C HIS A 374 0.21 1.74 -11.22
N LYS A 375 0.90 0.76 -10.66
CA LYS A 375 1.40 0.79 -9.30
C LYS A 375 2.54 1.80 -9.17
N GLU A 376 2.34 2.80 -8.32
CA GLU A 376 3.34 3.86 -8.07
C GLU A 376 4.08 3.65 -6.74
N MET A 377 3.38 3.15 -5.71
CA MET A 377 3.94 2.95 -4.37
C MET A 377 3.05 2.00 -3.55
N VAL A 378 3.61 1.38 -2.51
CA VAL A 378 2.81 0.71 -1.46
C VAL A 378 3.08 1.36 -0.11
N LEU A 379 2.02 1.75 0.60
CA LEU A 379 2.07 2.27 1.96
C LEU A 379 1.58 1.25 2.97
N ARG A 380 2.09 1.34 4.19
CA ARG A 380 1.59 0.61 5.36
C ARG A 380 0.69 1.52 6.18
N MET A 381 -0.62 1.30 6.13
CA MET A 381 -1.59 2.15 6.83
C MET A 381 -2.45 1.33 7.81
N PRO A 382 -3.09 1.93 8.83
CA PRO A 382 -4.01 1.22 9.71
C PRO A 382 -5.09 0.45 8.94
N THR A 383 -5.31 -0.83 9.28
CA THR A 383 -6.22 -1.71 8.54
C THR A 383 -7.68 -1.23 8.58
N GLU A 384 -8.05 -0.46 9.59
CA GLU A 384 -9.40 0.09 9.79
C GLU A 384 -9.79 1.07 8.68
N ILE A 385 -8.82 1.67 7.98
CA ILE A 385 -9.08 2.55 6.83
C ILE A 385 -9.82 1.77 5.72
N SER A 386 -9.48 0.49 5.51
CA SER A 386 -10.11 -0.35 4.50
C SER A 386 -11.62 -0.50 4.70
N GLN A 387 -12.11 -0.42 5.94
CA GLN A 387 -13.54 -0.53 6.26
C GLN A 387 -14.34 0.70 5.79
N ARG A 388 -13.66 1.80 5.47
CA ARG A 388 -14.24 3.04 4.95
C ARG A 388 -14.09 3.19 3.44
N MET A 389 -13.39 2.27 2.79
CA MET A 389 -13.20 2.23 1.34
C MET A 389 -14.36 1.51 0.67
N GLU A 390 -14.59 1.83 -0.60
CA GLU A 390 -15.65 1.23 -1.39
C GLU A 390 -15.20 -0.13 -1.94
N LEU A 391 -16.12 -1.10 -1.99
CA LEU A 391 -15.87 -2.35 -2.67
C LEU A 391 -16.05 -2.12 -4.17
N CYS A 392 -15.01 -2.43 -4.94
CA CYS A 392 -15.04 -2.43 -6.40
C CYS A 392 -15.07 -3.88 -6.89
N GLY A 393 -15.70 -4.11 -8.04
CA GLY A 393 -15.66 -5.40 -8.74
C GLY A 393 -14.26 -5.62 -9.31
N TRP A 394 -14.06 -5.26 -10.58
CA TRP A 394 -12.78 -5.52 -11.26
C TRP A 394 -11.96 -4.27 -11.50
N VAL A 395 -10.66 -4.38 -11.26
CA VAL A 395 -9.66 -3.35 -11.53
C VAL A 395 -8.47 -3.99 -12.23
N ALA A 396 -8.02 -3.41 -13.34
CA ALA A 396 -6.82 -3.86 -14.03
C ALA A 396 -5.59 -3.12 -13.49
N LEU A 397 -4.57 -3.86 -13.04
CA LEU A 397 -3.31 -3.35 -12.49
C LEU A 397 -2.15 -3.78 -13.40
N GLY A 398 -1.53 -2.83 -14.09
CA GLY A 398 -0.54 -3.05 -15.15
C GLY A 398 0.76 -2.29 -14.97
#